data_AF-A0AAU5BT37-F1
#
_entry.id   AF-A0AAU5BT37-F1
#
_cell.length_a   1.000
_cell.length_b   1.000
_cell.length_c   1.000
_cell.angle_alpha   90.00
_cell.angle_beta   90.00
_cell.angle_gamma   90.00
#
_symmetry.space_group_name_H-M   'P 1'
#
loop_
_entity.id
_entity.type
_entity.pdbx_description
1 polymer ?
#
loop_
_entity_poly.entity_id
_entity_poly.type
_entity_poly.pdbx_seq_one_letter_code
_entity_poly.pdbx_strand_id
1 'polypeptide(L)'
;MAETVLTNTGLDGFLDGTSERRDPVFVRAAEAVLGLLALRGADRETGVPEPTPGLVRQLLVEDLPTFVYAPPGALAVYPAVLGQLAGRFDGGRGEQVAVAVREAVGDFERAMTDPGNLTWHRWYASLLRTCGADLADPEDVRRRLAALDGAPLPDGVHRADLMGRTALADVLLAEALTRAYVRDAEEPPAAGPLLTDHDVATGIGQVAAALLDRWTAAGLAEQLAGPYARFAPGPDAFPHLVLADALLDEHLDHYGDIAVPVPPPPAIEAGLVEEDADTLIAAVEELAEEEFEPYGGEAPHLLYVVYRRGCSAESVARKAAEYEDWAVDPALEDLPVPVPDEAPGPYTTPPLPELVRLLGTDELTEADRARLEGPARDLAAAVDRLAATGLVFRTGDAFGLTPRGAGVVRYLLGVRGIAAPDTARVRSWSAPVVVAAAEGWPGCVAARVLAEWLHARGDTADAWSQLFAALGTVHAGTSDAAAVRGLFAVLDTASAPPEALRGALRDPVIGAYAHQALRARGEPSDLIQVGISARALFVLDALPAKKGPLESRRAAFDTAASAWPGGSAALVRAMRAADRHEAERVLGPLGLLQSA
;
A
#
# COMPACT_ATOMS: atom_id res chain seq x y z
N MET A 1 34.83 -17.46 26.84
CA MET A 1 35.07 -16.01 26.64
C MET A 1 35.03 -15.80 25.14
N ALA A 2 33.92 -15.31 24.62
CA ALA A 2 33.78 -15.04 23.19
C ALA A 2 34.47 -13.72 22.86
N GLU A 3 35.29 -13.72 21.81
CA GLU A 3 36.01 -12.57 21.28
C GLU A 3 35.03 -11.42 20.96
N THR A 4 35.42 -10.18 21.22
CA THR A 4 34.58 -9.00 21.00
C THR A 4 34.44 -8.76 19.49
N VAL A 5 33.21 -8.81 18.96
CA VAL A 5 32.94 -8.70 17.50
C VAL A 5 33.12 -7.29 16.96
N LEU A 6 32.83 -6.26 17.78
CA LEU A 6 33.16 -4.87 17.49
C LEU A 6 34.16 -4.39 18.54
N THR A 7 35.32 -3.94 18.08
CA THR A 7 36.35 -3.37 18.97
C THR A 7 36.13 -1.87 19.13
N ASN A 8 36.70 -1.28 20.19
CA ASN A 8 36.78 0.17 20.35
C ASN A 8 35.42 0.92 20.34
N THR A 9 34.35 0.28 20.81
CA THR A 9 33.02 0.90 21.00
C THR A 9 32.91 1.75 22.28
N GLY A 10 33.94 1.72 23.14
CA GLY A 10 33.93 2.45 24.42
C GLY A 10 33.14 1.78 25.53
N LEU A 11 32.63 0.56 25.33
CA LEU A 11 31.74 -0.13 26.28
C LEU A 11 32.33 -0.23 27.69
N ASP A 12 33.58 -0.67 27.83
CA ASP A 12 34.19 -0.84 29.16
C ASP A 12 34.31 0.50 29.90
N GLY A 13 34.78 1.55 29.21
CA GLY A 13 34.87 2.90 29.77
C GLY A 13 33.51 3.54 30.04
N PHE A 14 32.48 3.19 29.26
CA PHE A 14 31.11 3.55 29.55
C PHE A 14 30.64 2.88 30.85
N LEU A 15 30.80 1.56 30.98
CA LEU A 15 30.32 0.80 32.13
C LEU A 15 31.07 1.08 33.43
N ASP A 16 32.38 1.37 33.38
CA ASP A 16 33.23 1.67 34.54
C ASP A 16 32.71 2.85 35.39
N GLY A 17 31.91 3.74 34.80
CA GLY A 17 31.29 4.89 35.48
C GLY A 17 29.83 4.71 35.90
N THR A 18 29.24 3.53 35.71
CA THR A 18 27.79 3.29 35.92
C THR A 18 27.53 2.36 37.10
N SER A 19 26.49 2.65 37.88
CA SER A 19 26.08 1.80 39.01
C SER A 19 25.46 0.48 38.55
N GLU A 20 25.00 0.46 37.30
CA GLU A 20 24.29 -0.59 36.59
C GLU A 20 25.23 -1.60 35.92
N ARG A 21 26.56 -1.47 36.07
CA ARG A 21 27.55 -2.42 35.50
C ARG A 21 27.28 -3.90 35.83
N ARG A 22 26.60 -4.16 36.96
CA ARG A 22 26.25 -5.52 37.39
C ARG A 22 24.90 -6.00 36.86
N ASP A 23 24.11 -5.13 36.24
CA ASP A 23 22.85 -5.48 35.61
C ASP A 23 23.12 -6.01 34.18
N PRO A 24 22.93 -7.33 33.94
CA PRO A 24 23.18 -7.91 32.63
C PRO A 24 22.26 -7.34 31.54
N VAL A 25 21.06 -6.84 31.89
CA VAL A 25 20.14 -6.22 30.93
C VAL A 25 20.70 -4.88 30.48
N PHE A 26 21.19 -4.07 31.42
CA PHE A 26 21.82 -2.79 31.12
C PHE A 26 23.09 -2.97 30.28
N VAL A 27 23.96 -3.91 30.64
CA VAL A 27 25.19 -4.19 29.89
C VAL A 27 24.89 -4.57 28.44
N ARG A 28 23.90 -5.44 28.20
CA ARG A 28 23.49 -5.83 26.84
C ARG A 28 22.90 -4.67 26.05
N ALA A 29 22.07 -3.84 26.69
CA ALA A 29 21.51 -2.66 26.04
C ALA A 29 22.61 -1.64 25.70
N ALA A 30 23.57 -1.42 26.60
CA ALA A 30 24.72 -0.55 26.38
C ALA A 30 25.58 -1.03 25.21
N GLU A 31 25.86 -2.34 25.14
CA GLU A 31 26.59 -2.93 24.02
C GLU A 31 25.88 -2.68 22.67
N ALA A 32 24.57 -2.94 22.59
CA ALA A 32 23.80 -2.73 21.37
C ALA A 32 23.75 -1.25 20.96
N VAL A 33 23.44 -0.35 21.90
CA VAL A 33 23.35 1.10 21.64
C VAL A 33 24.69 1.66 21.16
N LEU A 34 25.79 1.39 21.88
CA LEU A 34 27.10 1.94 21.52
C LEU A 34 27.61 1.31 20.22
N GLY A 35 27.41 0.00 20.02
CA GLY A 35 27.79 -0.69 18.79
C GLY A 35 27.07 -0.13 17.56
N LEU A 36 25.75 0.01 17.62
CA LEU A 36 24.96 0.54 16.50
C LEU A 36 25.28 2.01 16.20
N LEU A 37 25.44 2.86 17.22
CA LEU A 37 25.88 4.25 17.01
C LEU A 37 27.24 4.32 16.31
N ALA A 38 28.20 3.50 16.74
CA ALA A 38 29.51 3.46 16.12
C ALA A 38 29.47 2.96 14.67
N LEU A 39 28.66 1.94 14.39
CA LEU A 39 28.43 1.45 13.02
C LEU A 39 27.82 2.54 12.13
N ARG A 40 26.85 3.30 12.65
CA ARG A 40 26.21 4.44 11.96
C ARG A 40 27.08 5.70 11.89
N GLY A 41 28.32 5.65 12.39
CA GLY A 41 29.30 6.73 12.24
C GLY A 41 29.18 7.86 13.24
N ALA A 42 28.62 7.60 14.42
CA ALA A 42 28.86 8.48 15.55
C ALA A 42 30.38 8.59 15.80
N ASP A 43 30.83 9.82 16.02
CA ASP A 43 32.22 10.11 16.35
C ASP A 43 32.61 9.42 17.65
N ARG A 44 33.88 9.03 17.81
CA ARG A 44 34.42 8.34 18.98
C ARG A 44 35.65 9.03 19.57
N GLU A 45 35.88 10.32 19.27
CA GLU A 45 37.00 11.10 19.81
C GLU A 45 37.14 11.01 21.33
N THR A 46 36.04 11.09 22.07
CA THR A 46 36.03 11.01 23.55
C THR A 46 36.12 9.58 24.11
N GLY A 47 36.28 8.58 23.24
CA GLY A 47 36.36 7.16 23.61
C GLY A 47 35.01 6.47 23.76
N VAL A 48 33.89 7.17 23.55
CA VAL A 48 32.53 6.62 23.39
C VAL A 48 31.84 7.28 22.19
N PRO A 49 30.88 6.60 21.53
CA PRO A 49 30.08 7.19 20.44
C PRO A 49 29.36 8.48 20.83
N GLU A 50 29.51 9.52 20.01
CA GLU A 50 28.90 10.85 20.17
C GLU A 50 27.74 11.04 19.18
N PRO A 51 26.50 10.68 19.56
CA PRO A 51 25.38 10.73 18.65
C PRO A 51 24.89 12.15 18.38
N THR A 52 24.46 12.39 17.14
CA THR A 52 23.63 13.56 16.80
C THR A 52 22.15 13.26 17.10
N PRO A 53 21.28 14.29 17.23
CA PRO A 53 19.83 14.07 17.37
C PRO A 53 19.23 13.19 16.27
N GLY A 54 19.72 13.31 15.04
CA GLY A 54 19.30 12.47 13.91
C GLY A 54 19.66 11.00 14.12
N LEU A 55 20.90 10.72 14.56
CA LEU A 55 21.35 9.37 14.88
C LEU A 55 20.59 8.76 16.06
N VAL A 56 20.20 9.55 17.06
CA VAL A 56 19.34 9.07 18.16
C VAL A 56 18.00 8.58 17.62
N ARG A 57 17.37 9.36 16.73
CA ARG A 57 16.08 8.97 16.14
C ARG A 57 16.22 7.73 15.27
N GLN A 58 17.24 7.66 14.42
CA GLN A 58 17.52 6.49 13.59
C GLN A 58 17.76 5.24 14.45
N LEU A 59 18.59 5.34 15.49
CA LEU A 59 18.86 4.22 16.38
C LEU A 59 17.59 3.70 17.06
N LEU A 60 16.81 4.61 17.65
CA LEU A 60 15.62 4.26 18.43
C LEU A 60 14.47 3.78 17.55
N VAL A 61 14.22 4.40 16.40
CA VAL A 61 13.02 4.12 15.60
C VAL A 61 13.29 3.08 14.50
N GLU A 62 14.53 2.90 14.06
CA GLU A 62 14.88 2.02 12.94
C GLU A 62 15.81 0.87 13.36
N ASP A 63 16.99 1.18 13.90
CA ASP A 63 18.03 0.14 14.10
C ASP A 63 17.71 -0.84 15.23
N LEU A 64 17.34 -0.35 16.43
CA LEU A 64 17.00 -1.21 17.56
C LEU A 64 15.78 -2.12 17.26
N PRO A 65 14.67 -1.61 16.68
CA PRO A 65 13.55 -2.45 16.23
C PRO A 65 13.95 -3.46 15.16
N THR A 66 14.98 -3.20 14.36
CA THR A 66 15.41 -4.14 13.31
C THR A 66 16.28 -5.28 13.87
N PHE A 67 17.25 -4.96 14.74
CA PHE A 67 18.33 -5.89 15.08
C PHE A 67 18.23 -6.51 16.47
N VAL A 68 17.48 -5.89 17.40
CA VAL A 68 17.59 -6.23 18.83
C VAL A 68 16.30 -6.86 19.35
N TYR A 69 16.45 -7.96 20.07
CA TYR A 69 15.36 -8.50 20.89
C TYR A 69 15.43 -7.94 22.31
N ALA A 70 14.38 -7.23 22.72
CA ALA A 70 14.19 -6.76 24.08
C ALA A 70 12.79 -7.13 24.59
N PRO A 71 12.67 -7.81 25.74
CA PRO A 71 11.36 -8.08 26.32
C PRO A 71 10.69 -6.77 26.79
N PRO A 72 9.35 -6.69 26.86
CA PRO A 72 8.63 -5.46 27.21
C PRO A 72 9.12 -4.77 28.50
N GLY A 73 9.46 -5.56 29.53
CA GLY A 73 9.97 -5.05 30.81
C GLY A 73 11.39 -4.46 30.75
N ALA A 74 12.11 -4.60 29.64
CA ALA A 74 13.47 -4.10 29.45
C ALA A 74 13.57 -2.93 28.45
N LEU A 75 12.46 -2.53 27.81
CA LEU A 75 12.49 -1.49 26.77
C LEU A 75 13.03 -0.15 27.28
N ALA A 76 12.62 0.26 28.49
CA ALA A 76 13.06 1.51 29.10
C ALA A 76 14.58 1.61 29.32
N VAL A 77 15.31 0.49 29.30
CA VAL A 77 16.76 0.45 29.50
C VAL A 77 17.50 1.09 28.31
N TYR A 78 17.01 0.95 27.08
CA TYR A 78 17.70 1.48 25.89
C TYR A 78 17.72 3.03 25.85
N PRO A 79 16.59 3.73 26.04
CA PRO A 79 16.61 5.18 26.23
C PRO A 79 17.42 5.61 27.47
N ALA A 80 17.44 4.81 28.54
CA ALA A 80 18.22 5.13 29.74
C ALA A 80 19.73 5.09 29.47
N VAL A 81 20.22 4.13 28.69
CA VAL A 81 21.62 4.09 28.23
C VAL A 81 21.96 5.37 27.46
N LEU A 82 21.10 5.80 26.52
CA LEU A 82 21.31 7.05 25.78
C LEU A 82 21.29 8.28 26.69
N GLY A 83 20.44 8.28 27.73
CA GLY A 83 20.43 9.33 28.74
C GLY A 83 21.72 9.39 29.55
N GLN A 84 22.27 8.24 29.94
CA GLN A 84 23.57 8.17 30.62
C GLN A 84 24.73 8.57 29.69
N LEU A 85 24.67 8.19 28.41
CA LEU A 85 25.63 8.60 27.38
C LEU A 85 25.59 10.12 27.18
N ALA A 86 24.39 10.71 27.09
CA ALA A 86 24.22 12.15 26.96
C ALA A 86 24.83 12.93 28.14
N GLY A 87 24.78 12.38 29.36
CA GLY A 87 25.39 12.96 30.55
C GLY A 87 26.92 13.01 30.53
N ARG A 88 27.58 12.39 29.55
CA ARG A 88 29.04 12.45 29.36
C ARG A 88 29.50 13.64 28.52
N PHE A 89 28.57 14.30 27.82
CA PHE A 89 28.92 15.39 26.89
C PHE A 89 28.64 16.76 27.49
N ASP A 90 29.65 17.63 27.42
CA ASP A 90 29.55 19.04 27.79
C ASP A 90 29.02 19.92 26.63
N GLY A 91 28.78 21.21 26.89
CA GLY A 91 28.61 22.21 25.82
C GLY A 91 27.26 22.22 25.07
N GLY A 92 26.18 21.72 25.68
CA GLY A 92 24.81 21.74 25.11
C GLY A 92 24.46 20.54 24.23
N ARG A 93 25.45 19.73 23.80
CA ARG A 93 25.22 18.48 23.06
C ARG A 93 24.43 17.46 23.88
N GLY A 94 24.79 17.26 25.15
CA GLY A 94 24.08 16.37 26.06
C GLY A 94 22.59 16.75 26.22
N GLU A 95 22.29 18.04 26.25
CA GLU A 95 20.90 18.52 26.31
C GLU A 95 20.13 18.22 25.03
N GLN A 96 20.74 18.44 23.86
CA GLN A 96 20.12 18.13 22.56
C GLN A 96 19.85 16.63 22.40
N VAL A 97 20.81 15.77 22.77
CA VAL A 97 20.63 14.31 22.75
C VAL A 97 19.52 13.90 23.72
N ALA A 98 19.50 14.45 24.94
CA ALA A 98 18.46 14.15 25.92
C ALA A 98 17.06 14.60 25.47
N VAL A 99 16.95 15.72 24.75
CA VAL A 99 15.69 16.15 24.10
C VAL A 99 15.27 15.14 23.05
N ALA A 100 16.16 14.77 22.12
CA ALA A 100 15.87 13.82 21.06
C ALA A 100 15.42 12.46 21.60
N VAL A 101 16.05 11.97 22.68
CA VAL A 101 15.61 10.74 23.37
C VAL A 101 14.18 10.90 23.88
N ARG A 102 13.87 11.97 24.62
CA ARG A 102 12.52 12.20 25.16
C ARG A 102 11.44 12.24 24.08
N GLU A 103 11.74 12.85 22.94
CA GLU A 103 10.81 12.93 21.80
C GLU A 103 10.62 11.58 21.11
N ALA A 104 11.66 10.74 21.06
CA ALA A 104 11.64 9.46 20.35
C ALA A 104 11.12 8.27 21.19
N VAL A 105 11.07 8.34 22.52
CA VAL A 105 10.70 7.20 23.39
C VAL A 105 9.34 6.59 23.02
N GLY A 106 8.31 7.41 22.77
CA GLY A 106 6.98 6.91 22.42
C GLY A 106 6.94 6.21 21.06
N ASP A 107 7.72 6.69 20.09
CA ASP A 107 7.84 6.06 18.78
C ASP A 107 8.71 4.78 18.85
N PHE A 108 9.75 4.76 19.69
CA PHE A 108 10.57 3.57 19.98
C PHE A 108 9.75 2.42 20.57
N GLU A 109 8.95 2.70 21.61
CA GLU A 109 8.10 1.67 22.23
C GLU A 109 7.10 1.11 21.22
N ARG A 110 6.51 1.96 20.38
CA ARG A 110 5.64 1.55 19.27
C ARG A 110 6.40 0.67 18.28
N ALA A 111 7.56 1.11 17.80
CA ALA A 111 8.34 0.39 16.80
C ALA A 111 8.85 -0.97 17.31
N MET A 112 9.26 -1.06 18.58
CA MET A 112 9.72 -2.32 19.20
C MET A 112 8.61 -3.35 19.37
N THR A 113 7.37 -2.89 19.58
CA THR A 113 6.19 -3.74 19.82
C THR A 113 5.37 -4.00 18.56
N ASP A 114 5.64 -3.29 17.47
CA ASP A 114 5.00 -3.49 16.19
C ASP A 114 5.40 -4.86 15.59
N PRO A 115 4.44 -5.80 15.41
CA PRO A 115 4.69 -7.05 14.70
C PRO A 115 5.21 -6.82 13.28
N GLY A 116 4.88 -5.66 12.70
CA GLY A 116 5.37 -5.13 11.44
C GLY A 116 6.87 -4.83 11.40
N ASN A 117 7.61 -4.96 12.50
CA ASN A 117 9.08 -4.80 12.52
C ASN A 117 9.81 -6.10 12.90
N LEU A 118 9.11 -7.24 12.98
CA LEU A 118 9.73 -8.51 13.36
C LEU A 118 10.60 -9.09 12.24
N THR A 119 11.79 -9.54 12.64
CA THR A 119 12.69 -10.40 11.85
C THR A 119 12.68 -11.81 12.41
N TRP A 120 13.16 -12.81 11.64
CA TRP A 120 13.26 -14.19 12.11
C TRP A 120 14.04 -14.30 13.43
N HIS A 121 15.18 -13.61 13.53
CA HIS A 121 16.02 -13.58 14.73
C HIS A 121 15.28 -13.05 15.95
N ARG A 122 14.58 -11.92 15.82
CA ARG A 122 13.80 -11.31 16.93
C ARG A 122 12.61 -12.20 17.32
N TRP A 123 11.92 -12.78 16.35
CA TRP A 123 10.79 -13.66 16.58
C TRP A 123 11.20 -14.92 17.36
N TYR A 124 12.20 -15.66 16.88
CA TYR A 124 12.67 -16.87 17.57
C TYR A 124 13.31 -16.57 18.93
N ALA A 125 14.02 -15.45 19.10
CA ALA A 125 14.50 -15.03 20.42
C ALA A 125 13.33 -14.82 21.41
N SER A 126 12.21 -14.26 20.93
CA SER A 126 10.99 -14.08 21.74
C SER A 126 10.34 -15.40 22.15
N LEU A 127 10.28 -16.38 21.24
CA LEU A 127 9.75 -17.71 21.51
C LEU A 127 10.64 -18.50 22.49
N LEU A 128 11.95 -18.48 22.25
CA LEU A 128 12.95 -19.07 23.13
C LEU A 128 12.85 -18.48 24.54
N ARG A 129 12.67 -17.15 24.65
CA ARG A 129 12.46 -16.51 25.95
C ARG A 129 11.18 -16.99 26.64
N THR A 130 10.09 -17.08 25.89
CA THR A 130 8.78 -17.52 26.40
C THR A 130 8.81 -18.97 26.89
N CYS A 131 9.60 -19.84 26.25
CA CYS A 131 9.80 -21.22 26.71
C CYS A 131 10.85 -21.36 27.83
N GLY A 132 11.43 -20.25 28.31
CA GLY A 132 12.37 -20.21 29.42
C GLY A 132 13.81 -20.58 29.03
N ALA A 133 14.21 -20.35 27.78
CA ALA A 133 15.59 -20.49 27.34
C ALA A 133 16.51 -19.45 28.01
N ASP A 134 17.72 -19.87 28.33
CA ASP A 134 18.84 -18.96 28.53
C ASP A 134 19.39 -18.53 27.16
N LEU A 135 19.07 -17.30 26.74
CA LEU A 135 19.48 -16.78 25.44
C LEU A 135 20.99 -16.54 25.32
N ALA A 136 21.75 -16.61 26.42
CA ALA A 136 23.20 -16.50 26.42
C ALA A 136 23.90 -17.87 26.30
N ASP A 137 23.17 -18.98 26.45
CA ASP A 137 23.69 -20.34 26.33
C ASP A 137 23.35 -20.94 24.96
N PRO A 138 24.32 -21.03 24.02
CA PRO A 138 24.06 -21.55 22.68
C PRO A 138 23.61 -23.03 22.69
N GLU A 139 23.99 -23.82 23.70
CA GLU A 139 23.52 -25.20 23.84
C GLU A 139 22.04 -25.25 24.24
N ASP A 140 21.62 -24.37 25.15
CA ASP A 140 20.21 -24.27 25.56
C ASP A 140 19.33 -23.73 24.42
N VAL A 141 19.81 -22.70 23.70
CA VAL A 141 19.16 -22.17 22.50
C VAL A 141 18.94 -23.28 21.47
N ARG A 142 19.98 -24.03 21.11
CA ARG A 142 19.89 -25.12 20.12
C ARG A 142 18.92 -26.21 20.54
N ARG A 143 18.99 -26.64 21.80
CA ARG A 143 18.11 -27.68 22.36
C ARG A 143 16.64 -27.28 22.30
N ARG A 144 16.33 -26.02 22.58
CA ARG A 144 14.95 -25.51 22.66
C ARG A 144 14.40 -25.11 21.30
N LEU A 145 15.25 -24.66 20.37
CA LEU A 145 14.85 -24.30 19.02
C LEU A 145 14.17 -25.49 18.31
N ALA A 146 14.67 -26.71 18.50
CA ALA A 146 14.07 -27.92 17.95
C ALA A 146 12.57 -28.09 18.27
N ALA A 147 12.13 -27.60 19.43
CA ALA A 147 10.75 -27.72 19.89
C ALA A 147 9.83 -26.59 19.36
N LEU A 148 10.37 -25.63 18.60
CA LEU A 148 9.65 -24.50 18.03
C LEU A 148 9.21 -24.71 16.57
N ASP A 149 9.35 -25.94 16.04
CA ASP A 149 8.86 -26.28 14.70
C ASP A 149 7.35 -26.03 14.60
N GLY A 150 6.93 -25.25 13.60
CA GLY A 150 5.53 -24.88 13.39
C GLY A 150 4.96 -23.88 14.42
N ALA A 151 5.80 -23.13 15.15
CA ALA A 151 5.31 -22.08 16.04
C ALA A 151 4.47 -21.04 15.28
N PRO A 152 3.29 -20.64 15.78
CA PRO A 152 2.38 -19.73 15.08
C PRO A 152 2.96 -18.31 15.06
N LEU A 153 2.83 -17.61 13.93
CA LEU A 153 3.19 -16.19 13.85
C LEU A 153 2.18 -15.31 14.61
N PRO A 154 2.57 -14.08 15.01
CA PRO A 154 1.63 -13.09 15.51
C PRO A 154 0.51 -12.79 14.50
N ASP A 155 -0.67 -12.45 15.01
CA ASP A 155 -1.83 -12.12 14.18
C ASP A 155 -1.49 -11.03 13.15
N GLY A 156 -1.87 -11.28 11.90
CA GLY A 156 -1.66 -10.35 10.79
C GLY A 156 -0.23 -10.31 10.22
N VAL A 157 0.66 -11.20 10.67
CA VAL A 157 2.03 -11.29 10.17
C VAL A 157 2.21 -12.58 9.37
N HIS A 158 2.74 -12.46 8.15
CA HIS A 158 3.02 -13.56 7.25
C HIS A 158 4.50 -13.96 7.26
N ARG A 159 4.82 -15.17 6.76
CA ARG A 159 6.21 -15.64 6.72
C ARG A 159 7.02 -14.83 5.70
N ALA A 160 6.40 -14.44 4.59
CA ALA A 160 7.01 -13.55 3.61
C ALA A 160 7.38 -12.19 4.22
N ASP A 161 6.58 -11.64 5.14
CA ASP A 161 6.88 -10.39 5.83
C ASP A 161 8.16 -10.50 6.69
N LEU A 162 8.26 -11.59 7.48
CA LEU A 162 9.45 -11.85 8.30
C LEU A 162 10.68 -12.07 7.42
N MET A 163 10.54 -12.82 6.33
CA MET A 163 11.62 -13.04 5.37
C MET A 163 12.09 -11.71 4.78
N GLY A 164 11.18 -10.88 4.24
CA GLY A 164 11.52 -9.61 3.61
C GLY A 164 12.23 -8.66 4.56
N ARG A 165 11.74 -8.56 5.80
CA ARG A 165 12.37 -7.74 6.85
C ARG A 165 13.71 -8.29 7.30
N THR A 166 13.86 -9.60 7.38
CA THR A 166 15.15 -10.23 7.72
C THR A 166 16.17 -9.98 6.62
N ALA A 167 15.79 -10.16 5.35
CA ALA A 167 16.67 -9.88 4.21
C ALA A 167 17.09 -8.41 4.17
N LEU A 168 16.16 -7.47 4.41
CA LEU A 168 16.48 -6.04 4.50
C LEU A 168 17.41 -5.75 5.69
N ALA A 169 17.15 -6.34 6.85
CA ALA A 169 18.01 -6.19 8.02
C ALA A 169 19.45 -6.67 7.72
N ASP A 170 19.59 -7.83 7.09
CA ASP A 170 20.89 -8.40 6.75
C ASP A 170 21.66 -7.47 5.79
N VAL A 171 20.98 -6.91 4.78
CA VAL A 171 21.57 -5.91 3.85
C VAL A 171 21.99 -4.65 4.60
N LEU A 172 21.12 -4.09 5.44
CA LEU A 172 21.40 -2.85 6.19
C LEU A 172 22.58 -3.03 7.16
N LEU A 173 22.69 -4.19 7.81
CA LEU A 173 23.78 -4.48 8.73
C LEU A 173 25.09 -4.72 7.97
N ALA A 174 25.07 -5.48 6.88
CA ALA A 174 26.25 -5.69 6.03
C ALA A 174 26.76 -4.38 5.42
N GLU A 175 25.85 -3.51 4.99
CA GLU A 175 26.18 -2.18 4.49
C GLU A 175 26.79 -1.30 5.60
N ALA A 176 26.20 -1.31 6.80
CA ALA A 176 26.73 -0.55 7.94
C ALA A 176 28.15 -1.02 8.34
N LEU A 177 28.38 -2.34 8.37
CA LEU A 177 29.70 -2.92 8.65
C LEU A 177 30.72 -2.53 7.57
N THR A 178 30.35 -2.63 6.29
CA THR A 178 31.23 -2.28 5.17
C THR A 178 31.58 -0.79 5.19
N ARG A 179 30.58 0.09 5.41
CA ARG A 179 30.81 1.54 5.54
C ARG A 179 31.69 1.87 6.74
N ALA A 180 31.48 1.22 7.88
CA ALA A 180 32.29 1.44 9.06
C ALA A 180 33.76 1.05 8.82
N TYR A 181 34.01 -0.08 8.15
CA TYR A 181 35.36 -0.50 7.78
C TYR A 181 36.03 0.49 6.83
N VAL A 182 35.36 0.88 5.74
CA VAL A 182 35.91 1.84 4.75
C VAL A 182 36.21 3.17 5.42
N ARG A 183 35.28 3.71 6.21
CA ARG A 183 35.48 4.97 6.94
C ARG A 183 36.71 4.91 7.85
N ASP A 184 36.80 3.88 8.69
CA ASP A 184 37.89 3.76 9.66
C ASP A 184 39.25 3.47 8.97
N ALA A 185 39.25 2.95 7.74
CA ALA A 185 40.45 2.77 6.91
C ALA A 185 40.91 4.09 6.24
N GLU A 186 39.96 4.93 5.81
CA GLU A 186 40.23 6.24 5.19
C GLU A 186 40.65 7.29 6.23
N GLU A 187 39.95 7.33 7.37
CA GLU A 187 40.19 8.26 8.46
C GLU A 187 40.26 7.50 9.80
N PRO A 188 41.45 6.97 10.16
CA PRO A 188 41.61 6.16 11.36
C PRO A 188 41.25 6.95 12.63
N PRO A 189 40.23 6.52 13.38
CA PRO A 189 39.81 7.21 14.58
C PRO A 189 40.83 7.00 15.70
N ALA A 190 40.96 7.99 16.60
CA ALA A 190 41.93 7.94 17.71
C ALA A 190 41.71 6.72 18.64
N ALA A 191 40.48 6.25 18.77
CA ALA A 191 40.11 5.06 19.54
C ALA A 191 40.52 3.74 18.87
N GLY A 192 40.92 3.75 17.59
CA GLY A 192 41.16 2.57 16.78
C GLY A 192 39.93 2.10 15.99
N PRO A 193 40.14 1.25 14.97
CA PRO A 193 39.07 0.82 14.06
C PRO A 193 38.03 -0.02 14.80
N LEU A 194 36.77 0.01 14.33
CA LEU A 194 35.70 -0.85 14.86
C LEU A 194 35.87 -2.30 14.45
N LEU A 195 36.27 -2.51 13.19
CA LEU A 195 36.49 -3.81 12.57
C LEU A 195 37.97 -3.95 12.25
N THR A 196 38.53 -5.11 12.58
CA THR A 196 39.90 -5.46 12.21
C THR A 196 39.96 -6.01 10.78
N ASP A 197 41.14 -5.96 10.16
CA ASP A 197 41.35 -6.62 8.85
C ASP A 197 41.06 -8.13 8.92
N HIS A 198 41.23 -8.74 10.09
CA HIS A 198 40.87 -10.14 10.31
C HIS A 198 39.36 -10.37 10.25
N ASP A 199 38.56 -9.47 10.83
CA ASP A 199 37.08 -9.55 10.80
C ASP A 199 36.56 -9.48 9.36
N VAL A 200 37.12 -8.56 8.57
CA VAL A 200 36.76 -8.42 7.15
C VAL A 200 37.22 -9.63 6.34
N ALA A 201 38.43 -10.14 6.58
CA ALA A 201 38.94 -11.34 5.93
C ALA A 201 38.13 -12.60 6.25
N THR A 202 37.54 -12.66 7.45
CA THR A 202 36.65 -13.74 7.91
C THR A 202 35.26 -13.64 7.27
N GLY A 203 34.85 -12.43 6.90
CA GLY A 203 33.70 -12.15 6.05
C GLY A 203 32.61 -11.37 6.78
N ILE A 204 32.13 -10.28 6.18
CA ILE A 204 31.12 -9.38 6.76
C ILE A 204 29.84 -10.11 7.22
N GLY A 205 29.40 -11.14 6.48
CA GLY A 205 28.24 -11.94 6.87
C GLY A 205 28.44 -12.70 8.20
N GLN A 206 29.64 -13.17 8.49
CA GLN A 206 29.93 -13.85 9.76
C GLN A 206 29.94 -12.87 10.94
N VAL A 207 30.49 -11.67 10.72
CA VAL A 207 30.46 -10.57 11.70
C VAL A 207 29.02 -10.13 11.98
N ALA A 208 28.19 -9.98 10.94
CA ALA A 208 26.79 -9.65 11.07
C ALA A 208 26.02 -10.71 11.88
N ALA A 209 26.20 -12.00 11.56
CA ALA A 209 25.60 -13.10 12.30
C ALA A 209 25.99 -13.10 13.79
N ALA A 210 27.28 -12.89 14.08
CA ALA A 210 27.77 -12.81 15.46
C ALA A 210 27.19 -11.61 16.24
N LEU A 211 26.94 -10.48 15.58
CA LEU A 211 26.25 -9.34 16.19
C LEU A 211 24.77 -9.63 16.46
N LEU A 212 24.07 -10.21 15.48
CA LEU A 212 22.68 -10.62 15.64
C LEU A 212 22.53 -11.61 16.80
N ASP A 213 23.43 -12.57 16.96
CA ASP A 213 23.43 -13.50 18.09
C ASP A 213 23.54 -12.79 19.44
N ARG A 214 24.44 -11.81 19.56
CA ARG A 214 24.61 -11.02 20.79
C ARG A 214 23.37 -10.18 21.09
N TRP A 215 22.73 -9.64 20.07
CA TRP A 215 21.53 -8.80 20.19
C TRP A 215 20.21 -9.57 20.27
N THR A 216 20.20 -10.86 19.93
CA THR A 216 19.00 -11.71 19.95
C THR A 216 19.17 -12.97 20.83
N ALA A 217 19.86 -13.99 20.36
CA ALA A 217 20.21 -15.18 21.14
C ALA A 217 21.50 -15.85 20.61
N ALA A 218 22.35 -16.33 21.52
CA ALA A 218 23.64 -16.92 21.17
C ALA A 218 23.49 -18.15 20.26
N GLY A 219 24.21 -18.17 19.14
CA GLY A 219 24.21 -19.26 18.16
C GLY A 219 22.95 -19.35 17.29
N LEU A 220 21.99 -18.43 17.42
CA LEU A 220 20.71 -18.50 16.71
C LEU A 220 20.89 -18.34 15.20
N ALA A 221 21.71 -17.39 14.76
CA ALA A 221 21.98 -17.13 13.35
C ALA A 221 22.58 -18.37 12.65
N GLU A 222 23.55 -19.04 13.28
CA GLU A 222 24.10 -20.30 12.76
C GLU A 222 23.04 -21.41 12.68
N GLN A 223 22.19 -21.53 13.70
CA GLN A 223 21.12 -22.52 13.70
C GLN A 223 20.10 -22.27 12.59
N LEU A 224 19.70 -21.00 12.38
CA LEU A 224 18.77 -20.59 11.34
C LEU A 224 19.37 -20.63 9.93
N ALA A 225 20.68 -20.49 9.76
CA ALA A 225 21.33 -20.65 8.46
C ALA A 225 21.63 -22.14 8.12
N GLY A 226 21.68 -23.01 9.12
CA GLY A 226 22.08 -24.41 8.98
C GLY A 226 20.95 -25.40 9.31
N PRO A 227 21.04 -26.16 10.43
CA PRO A 227 20.12 -27.26 10.74
C PRO A 227 18.62 -26.89 10.78
N TYR A 228 18.32 -25.62 11.03
CA TYR A 228 16.96 -25.10 11.13
C TYR A 228 16.63 -24.08 10.04
N ALA A 229 17.28 -24.13 8.86
CA ALA A 229 16.97 -23.23 7.73
C ALA A 229 15.48 -23.18 7.35
N ARG A 230 14.75 -24.29 7.49
CA ARG A 230 13.29 -24.33 7.25
C ARG A 230 12.47 -23.43 8.20
N PHE A 231 13.03 -23.04 9.35
CA PHE A 231 12.39 -22.16 10.34
C PHE A 231 12.46 -20.70 9.93
N ALA A 232 13.54 -20.31 9.23
CA ALA A 232 13.77 -18.98 8.70
C ALA A 232 14.08 -19.10 7.20
N PRO A 233 13.08 -19.50 6.40
CA PRO A 233 13.28 -19.68 4.97
C PRO A 233 13.78 -18.38 4.31
N GLY A 234 14.73 -18.54 3.39
CA GLY A 234 15.21 -17.46 2.53
C GLY A 234 14.25 -17.15 1.37
N PRO A 235 14.59 -16.18 0.52
CA PRO A 235 13.74 -15.74 -0.60
C PRO A 235 13.29 -16.87 -1.54
N ASP A 236 14.17 -17.83 -1.84
CA ASP A 236 13.90 -18.95 -2.74
C ASP A 236 12.74 -19.86 -2.29
N ALA A 237 12.33 -19.78 -1.03
CA ALA A 237 11.19 -20.53 -0.49
C ALA A 237 9.85 -19.81 -0.66
N PHE A 238 9.84 -18.64 -1.30
CA PHE A 238 8.66 -17.81 -1.55
C PHE A 238 8.55 -17.48 -3.04
N PRO A 239 8.29 -18.48 -3.91
CA PRO A 239 8.26 -18.27 -5.35
C PRO A 239 7.20 -17.25 -5.78
N HIS A 240 6.09 -17.14 -5.03
CA HIS A 240 5.03 -16.17 -5.30
C HIS A 240 5.45 -14.70 -5.20
N LEU A 241 6.63 -14.39 -4.66
CA LEU A 241 7.17 -13.04 -4.68
C LEU A 241 7.44 -12.52 -6.08
N VAL A 242 7.72 -13.41 -7.04
CA VAL A 242 7.84 -13.05 -8.46
C VAL A 242 6.51 -12.49 -8.98
N LEU A 243 5.39 -13.11 -8.62
CA LEU A 243 4.06 -12.58 -8.95
C LEU A 243 3.78 -11.27 -8.22
N ALA A 244 4.21 -11.14 -6.96
CA ALA A 244 4.06 -9.90 -6.21
C ALA A 244 4.83 -8.73 -6.85
N ASP A 245 6.02 -8.99 -7.41
CA ASP A 245 6.80 -8.01 -8.17
C ASP A 245 6.09 -7.62 -9.47
N ALA A 246 5.57 -8.59 -10.22
CA ALA A 246 4.79 -8.29 -11.44
C ALA A 246 3.54 -7.45 -11.15
N LEU A 247 2.83 -7.72 -10.05
CA LEU A 247 1.68 -6.92 -9.62
C LEU A 247 2.10 -5.51 -9.14
N LEU A 248 3.32 -5.36 -8.60
CA LEU A 248 3.87 -4.06 -8.25
C LEU A 248 4.17 -3.23 -9.49
N ASP A 249 4.75 -3.83 -10.52
CA ASP A 249 5.00 -3.16 -11.79
C ASP A 249 3.69 -2.65 -12.41
N GLU A 250 2.65 -3.49 -12.46
CA GLU A 250 1.30 -3.09 -12.92
C GLU A 250 0.72 -1.92 -12.12
N HIS A 251 0.97 -1.91 -10.80
CA HIS A 251 0.50 -0.84 -9.94
C HIS A 251 1.25 0.47 -10.18
N LEU A 252 2.57 0.41 -10.32
CA LEU A 252 3.42 1.56 -10.61
C LEU A 252 3.16 2.11 -12.01
N ASP A 253 2.92 1.26 -13.01
CA ASP A 253 2.57 1.68 -14.36
C ASP A 253 1.22 2.41 -14.39
N HIS A 254 0.27 1.99 -13.54
CA HIS A 254 -1.05 2.61 -13.48
C HIS A 254 -1.09 3.90 -12.64
N TYR A 255 -0.56 3.85 -11.41
CA TYR A 255 -0.70 4.94 -10.43
C TYR A 255 0.59 5.75 -10.21
N GLY A 256 1.76 5.18 -10.50
CA GLY A 256 3.07 5.80 -10.24
C GLY A 256 3.45 5.93 -8.76
N ASP A 257 2.59 5.46 -7.84
CA ASP A 257 2.77 5.58 -6.39
C ASP A 257 2.06 4.43 -5.66
N ILE A 258 2.82 3.63 -4.90
CA ILE A 258 2.33 2.50 -4.10
C ILE A 258 1.37 2.91 -2.97
N ALA A 259 1.37 4.20 -2.58
CA ALA A 259 0.50 4.72 -1.54
C ALA A 259 -0.94 4.92 -2.01
N VAL A 260 -1.19 4.92 -3.34
CA VAL A 260 -2.53 5.05 -3.89
C VAL A 260 -3.31 3.76 -3.62
N PRO A 261 -4.41 3.80 -2.85
CA PRO A 261 -5.08 2.59 -2.44
C PRO A 261 -5.88 1.95 -3.57
N VAL A 262 -5.73 0.64 -3.74
CA VAL A 262 -6.66 -0.18 -4.53
C VAL A 262 -7.97 -0.40 -3.75
N PRO A 263 -9.12 -0.60 -4.42
CA PRO A 263 -10.39 -0.76 -3.71
C PRO A 263 -10.45 -2.04 -2.88
N PRO A 264 -11.16 -2.04 -1.73
CA PRO A 264 -11.33 -3.26 -0.94
C PRO A 264 -12.19 -4.28 -1.70
N PRO A 265 -11.80 -5.56 -1.71
CA PRO A 265 -12.62 -6.62 -2.29
C PRO A 265 -13.94 -6.77 -1.50
N PRO A 266 -15.04 -7.16 -2.16
CA PRO A 266 -16.35 -7.27 -1.52
C PRO A 266 -16.40 -8.42 -0.50
N ALA A 267 -15.64 -9.48 -0.74
CA ALA A 267 -15.51 -10.63 0.14
C ALA A 267 -14.10 -11.22 0.02
N ILE A 268 -13.59 -11.73 1.14
CA ILE A 268 -12.39 -12.55 1.19
C ILE A 268 -12.73 -13.81 1.97
N GLU A 269 -12.29 -14.94 1.48
CA GLU A 269 -12.31 -16.21 2.21
C GLU A 269 -10.98 -16.41 2.95
N ALA A 270 -11.05 -16.83 4.22
CA ALA A 270 -9.85 -17.19 4.96
C ALA A 270 -9.28 -18.51 4.42
N GLY A 271 -7.97 -18.55 4.19
CA GLY A 271 -7.28 -19.73 3.64
C GLY A 271 -5.79 -19.71 3.91
N LEU A 272 -5.09 -20.72 3.40
CA LEU A 272 -3.63 -20.83 3.44
C LEU A 272 -3.04 -19.93 2.35
N VAL A 273 -3.11 -18.62 2.58
CA VAL A 273 -2.87 -17.59 1.54
C VAL A 273 -1.50 -17.70 0.85
N GLU A 274 -0.45 -18.12 1.58
CA GLU A 274 0.89 -18.31 1.00
C GLU A 274 0.95 -19.56 0.10
N GLU A 275 0.30 -20.66 0.49
CA GLU A 275 0.21 -21.88 -0.34
C GLU A 275 -0.65 -21.65 -1.59
N ASP A 276 -1.71 -20.86 -1.44
CA ASP A 276 -2.55 -20.44 -2.57
C ASP A 276 -1.80 -19.49 -3.50
N ALA A 277 -0.98 -18.60 -2.95
CA ALA A 277 -0.09 -17.74 -3.74
C ALA A 277 0.94 -18.57 -4.51
N ASP A 278 1.54 -19.60 -3.90
CA ASP A 278 2.45 -20.55 -4.56
C ASP A 278 1.74 -21.33 -5.68
N THR A 279 0.49 -21.75 -5.44
CA THR A 279 -0.34 -22.41 -6.46
C THR A 279 -0.63 -21.47 -7.64
N LEU A 280 -0.89 -20.19 -7.35
CA LEU A 280 -1.19 -19.18 -8.37
C LEU A 280 0.03 -18.85 -9.23
N ILE A 281 1.20 -18.60 -8.63
CA ILE A 281 2.42 -18.33 -9.41
C ILE A 281 2.81 -19.52 -10.27
N ALA A 282 2.67 -20.77 -9.78
CA ALA A 282 2.97 -21.95 -10.58
C ALA A 282 2.13 -22.02 -11.86
N ALA A 283 0.82 -21.68 -11.76
CA ALA A 283 -0.04 -21.61 -12.94
C ALA A 283 0.30 -20.44 -13.87
N VAL A 284 0.75 -19.30 -13.34
CA VAL A 284 1.21 -18.14 -14.12
C VAL A 284 2.52 -18.46 -14.87
N GLU A 285 3.47 -19.12 -14.22
CA GLU A 285 4.73 -19.54 -14.85
C GLU A 285 4.50 -20.58 -15.94
N GLU A 286 3.65 -21.58 -15.68
CA GLU A 286 3.28 -22.59 -16.70
C GLU A 286 2.66 -21.94 -17.94
N LEU A 287 1.82 -20.91 -17.76
CA LEU A 287 1.26 -20.13 -18.86
C LEU A 287 2.34 -19.34 -19.62
N ALA A 288 3.28 -18.72 -18.91
CA ALA A 288 4.32 -17.88 -19.53
C ALA A 288 5.40 -18.68 -20.28
N GLU A 289 5.67 -19.93 -19.87
CA GLU A 289 6.67 -20.79 -20.50
C GLU A 289 6.19 -21.46 -21.80
N GLU A 290 4.88 -21.47 -22.06
CA GLU A 290 4.34 -22.13 -23.24
C GLU A 290 4.57 -21.30 -24.51
N GLU A 291 5.49 -21.78 -25.35
CA GLU A 291 5.99 -21.13 -26.59
C GLU A 291 4.89 -20.68 -27.58
N PHE A 292 3.64 -21.13 -27.40
CA PHE A 292 2.51 -20.84 -28.30
C PHE A 292 1.26 -20.28 -27.61
N GLU A 293 1.29 -19.95 -26.31
CA GLU A 293 0.13 -19.37 -25.61
C GLU A 293 0.16 -17.82 -25.75
N PRO A 294 -0.69 -17.20 -26.60
CA PRO A 294 -0.56 -15.78 -26.96
C PRO A 294 -0.72 -14.82 -25.78
N TYR A 295 -1.44 -15.25 -24.75
CA TYR A 295 -1.75 -14.46 -23.55
C TYR A 295 -1.04 -15.02 -22.29
N GLY A 296 -0.06 -15.90 -22.45
CA GLY A 296 0.63 -16.54 -21.32
C GLY A 296 1.31 -15.54 -20.38
N GLY A 297 1.92 -14.49 -20.95
CA GLY A 297 2.56 -13.40 -20.20
C GLY A 297 1.60 -12.38 -19.58
N GLU A 298 0.31 -12.42 -19.93
CA GLU A 298 -0.69 -11.42 -19.54
C GLU A 298 -1.37 -11.72 -18.19
N ALA A 299 -1.11 -12.90 -17.61
CA ALA A 299 -1.79 -13.34 -16.40
C ALA A 299 -1.64 -12.37 -15.20
N PRO A 300 -0.45 -11.79 -14.90
CA PRO A 300 -0.32 -10.77 -13.85
C PRO A 300 -1.20 -9.54 -14.11
N HIS A 301 -1.22 -9.05 -15.35
CA HIS A 301 -2.06 -7.92 -15.77
C HIS A 301 -3.54 -8.20 -15.54
N LEU A 302 -4.02 -9.38 -15.98
CA LEU A 302 -5.42 -9.79 -15.78
C LEU A 302 -5.81 -9.84 -14.30
N LEU A 303 -4.96 -10.43 -13.45
CA LEU A 303 -5.18 -10.51 -12.00
C LEU A 303 -5.24 -9.10 -11.37
N TYR A 304 -4.31 -8.23 -11.75
CA TYR A 304 -4.25 -6.85 -11.25
C TYR A 304 -5.48 -6.05 -11.68
N VAL A 305 -5.87 -6.10 -12.97
CA VAL A 305 -7.03 -5.36 -13.50
C VAL A 305 -8.32 -5.79 -12.82
N VAL A 306 -8.56 -7.09 -12.66
CA VAL A 306 -9.76 -7.58 -11.97
C VAL A 306 -9.79 -7.10 -10.51
N TYR A 307 -8.65 -7.15 -9.82
CA TYR A 307 -8.56 -6.65 -8.45
C TYR A 307 -8.79 -5.13 -8.35
N ARG A 308 -8.13 -4.34 -9.20
CA ARG A 308 -8.30 -2.87 -9.30
C ARG A 308 -9.74 -2.47 -9.62
N ARG A 309 -10.48 -3.32 -10.32
CA ARG A 309 -11.93 -3.18 -10.60
C ARG A 309 -12.82 -3.66 -9.45
N GLY A 310 -12.26 -3.74 -8.23
CA GLY A 310 -12.98 -4.13 -7.02
C GLY A 310 -13.43 -5.58 -7.03
N CYS A 311 -12.69 -6.46 -7.73
CA CYS A 311 -13.01 -7.87 -7.95
C CYS A 311 -14.36 -8.08 -8.68
N SER A 312 -14.76 -7.11 -9.50
CA SER A 312 -15.91 -7.25 -10.38
C SER A 312 -15.58 -8.14 -11.57
N ALA A 313 -16.58 -8.88 -12.07
CA ALA A 313 -16.37 -9.75 -13.21
C ALA A 313 -16.10 -8.96 -14.50
N GLU A 314 -15.21 -9.51 -15.32
CA GLU A 314 -14.71 -8.99 -16.58
C GLU A 314 -15.15 -9.87 -17.76
N SER A 315 -15.21 -9.32 -18.97
CA SER A 315 -15.53 -10.06 -20.20
C SER A 315 -14.27 -10.51 -20.92
N VAL A 316 -14.21 -11.79 -21.26
CA VAL A 316 -13.16 -12.36 -22.11
C VAL A 316 -13.15 -11.67 -23.47
N ALA A 317 -14.31 -11.53 -24.12
CA ALA A 317 -14.40 -10.88 -25.42
C ALA A 317 -13.96 -9.41 -25.37
N ARG A 318 -14.33 -8.66 -24.33
CA ARG A 318 -13.90 -7.27 -24.15
C ARG A 318 -12.39 -7.19 -23.98
N LYS A 319 -11.79 -8.03 -23.14
CA LYS A 319 -10.33 -8.05 -22.93
C LYS A 319 -9.55 -8.52 -24.14
N ALA A 320 -10.03 -9.53 -24.85
CA ALA A 320 -9.42 -9.94 -26.11
C ALA A 320 -9.46 -8.78 -27.13
N ALA A 321 -10.57 -8.05 -27.21
CA ALA A 321 -10.68 -6.90 -28.10
C ALA A 321 -9.70 -5.78 -27.71
N GLU A 322 -9.53 -5.49 -26.41
CA GLU A 322 -8.53 -4.53 -25.90
C GLU A 322 -7.11 -4.94 -26.30
N TYR A 323 -6.73 -6.22 -26.13
CA TYR A 323 -5.41 -6.72 -26.52
C TYR A 323 -5.15 -6.71 -28.03
N GLU A 324 -6.21 -6.84 -28.83
CA GLU A 324 -6.14 -6.74 -30.29
C GLU A 324 -6.20 -5.28 -30.80
N ASP A 325 -6.08 -4.29 -29.90
CA ASP A 325 -6.14 -2.85 -30.18
C ASP A 325 -7.48 -2.37 -30.78
N TRP A 326 -8.59 -3.04 -30.43
CA TRP A 326 -9.92 -2.60 -30.87
C TRP A 326 -10.38 -1.40 -30.05
N ALA A 327 -11.20 -0.54 -30.67
CA ALA A 327 -11.82 0.57 -29.96
C ALA A 327 -12.92 0.05 -29.01
N VAL A 328 -12.72 0.26 -27.71
CA VAL A 328 -13.72 0.05 -26.66
C VAL A 328 -14.17 1.41 -26.16
N ASP A 329 -15.48 1.61 -25.94
CA ASP A 329 -15.97 2.82 -25.30
C ASP A 329 -15.40 2.91 -23.87
N PRO A 330 -14.64 3.96 -23.52
CA PRO A 330 -14.08 4.12 -22.18
C PRO A 330 -15.12 4.11 -21.05
N ALA A 331 -16.37 4.47 -21.34
CA ALA A 331 -17.45 4.39 -20.36
C ALA A 331 -17.83 2.94 -20.01
N LEU A 332 -17.49 1.99 -20.88
CA LEU A 332 -17.78 0.58 -20.73
C LEU A 332 -16.58 -0.23 -20.24
N GLU A 333 -15.33 0.22 -20.44
CA GLU A 333 -14.10 -0.51 -20.08
C GLU A 333 -14.15 -1.07 -18.65
N ASP A 334 -14.57 -0.26 -17.68
CA ASP A 334 -14.60 -0.63 -16.26
C ASP A 334 -15.97 -1.15 -15.77
N LEU A 335 -16.96 -1.30 -16.65
CA LEU A 335 -18.27 -1.79 -16.22
C LEU A 335 -18.23 -3.30 -15.94
N PRO A 336 -18.79 -3.76 -14.81
CA PRO A 336 -18.90 -5.17 -14.51
C PRO A 336 -19.80 -5.88 -15.53
N VAL A 337 -19.45 -7.12 -15.88
CA VAL A 337 -20.35 -7.99 -16.64
C VAL A 337 -21.13 -8.92 -15.71
N PRO A 338 -22.38 -9.26 -16.03
CA PRO A 338 -23.14 -10.22 -15.24
C PRO A 338 -22.49 -11.61 -15.34
N VAL A 339 -22.33 -12.28 -14.19
CA VAL A 339 -21.87 -13.67 -14.14
C VAL A 339 -23.10 -14.58 -14.31
N PRO A 340 -23.12 -15.47 -15.33
CA PRO A 340 -24.22 -16.42 -15.50
C PRO A 340 -24.34 -17.40 -14.32
N ASP A 341 -25.56 -17.86 -14.01
CA ASP A 341 -25.80 -18.84 -12.92
C ASP A 341 -25.29 -20.25 -13.25
N GLU A 342 -25.22 -20.58 -14.55
CA GLU A 342 -24.70 -21.86 -15.05
C GLU A 342 -23.36 -21.63 -15.72
N ALA A 343 -22.42 -22.56 -15.55
CA ALA A 343 -21.18 -22.62 -16.33
C ALA A 343 -21.47 -23.32 -17.66
N PRO A 344 -21.69 -22.58 -18.77
CA PRO A 344 -21.79 -23.20 -20.08
C PRO A 344 -20.45 -23.91 -20.41
N GLY A 345 -20.49 -24.86 -21.36
CA GLY A 345 -19.35 -25.71 -21.73
C GLY A 345 -18.14 -24.96 -22.33
N PRO A 346 -17.59 -25.37 -23.49
CA PRO A 346 -16.45 -24.66 -24.07
C PRO A 346 -16.79 -23.19 -24.36
N TYR A 347 -15.79 -22.31 -24.28
CA TYR A 347 -15.98 -20.89 -24.55
C TYR A 347 -16.59 -20.65 -25.93
N THR A 348 -17.56 -19.75 -25.98
CA THR A 348 -18.17 -19.24 -27.22
C THR A 348 -18.19 -17.72 -27.17
N THR A 349 -17.60 -17.07 -28.18
CA THR A 349 -17.65 -15.62 -28.32
C THR A 349 -19.11 -15.13 -28.32
N PRO A 350 -19.43 -14.06 -27.58
CA PRO A 350 -20.79 -13.52 -27.51
C PRO A 350 -21.39 -13.25 -28.90
N PRO A 351 -22.73 -13.31 -29.03
CA PRO A 351 -23.40 -12.95 -30.28
C PRO A 351 -23.21 -11.45 -30.59
N LEU A 352 -23.32 -11.07 -31.85
CA LEU A 352 -23.02 -9.70 -32.30
C LEU A 352 -23.73 -8.58 -31.50
N PRO A 353 -25.03 -8.67 -31.17
CA PRO A 353 -25.70 -7.64 -30.36
C PRO A 353 -25.08 -7.47 -28.97
N GLU A 354 -24.57 -8.54 -28.40
CA GLU A 354 -23.91 -8.52 -27.09
C GLU A 354 -22.50 -7.95 -27.20
N LEU A 355 -21.76 -8.23 -28.28
CA LEU A 355 -20.46 -7.58 -28.54
C LEU A 355 -20.60 -6.07 -28.74
N VAL A 356 -21.62 -5.62 -29.49
CA VAL A 356 -21.92 -4.18 -29.62
C VAL A 356 -22.17 -3.56 -28.26
N ARG A 357 -22.91 -4.24 -27.38
CA ARG A 357 -23.18 -3.79 -26.00
C ARG A 357 -21.91 -3.76 -25.13
N LEU A 358 -21.03 -4.74 -25.25
CA LEU A 358 -19.80 -4.87 -24.46
C LEU A 358 -18.73 -3.86 -24.88
N LEU A 359 -18.59 -3.62 -26.19
CA LEU A 359 -17.54 -2.77 -26.77
C LEU A 359 -18.01 -1.32 -26.99
N GLY A 360 -19.33 -1.07 -27.04
CA GLY A 360 -19.89 0.26 -27.31
C GLY A 360 -19.73 0.72 -28.76
N THR A 361 -19.54 -0.22 -29.69
CA THR A 361 -19.31 0.06 -31.11
C THR A 361 -20.48 -0.44 -31.94
N ASP A 362 -21.32 0.50 -32.41
CA ASP A 362 -22.57 0.21 -33.13
C ASP A 362 -22.37 -0.36 -34.56
N GLU A 363 -21.14 -0.30 -35.09
CA GLU A 363 -20.80 -0.69 -36.47
C GLU A 363 -20.19 -2.09 -36.61
N LEU A 364 -20.15 -2.88 -35.54
CA LEU A 364 -19.60 -4.24 -35.60
C LEU A 364 -20.42 -5.15 -36.51
N THR A 365 -19.72 -6.01 -37.25
CA THR A 365 -20.28 -6.99 -38.18
C THR A 365 -20.00 -8.43 -37.73
N GLU A 366 -20.68 -9.42 -38.33
CA GLU A 366 -20.36 -10.84 -38.10
C GLU A 366 -18.93 -11.20 -38.56
N ALA A 367 -18.38 -10.47 -39.53
CA ALA A 367 -16.98 -10.65 -39.92
C ALA A 367 -16.04 -10.19 -38.81
N ASP A 368 -16.38 -9.10 -38.10
CA ASP A 368 -15.62 -8.65 -36.94
C ASP A 368 -15.70 -9.68 -35.83
N ARG A 369 -16.91 -10.12 -35.45
CA ARG A 369 -17.11 -11.19 -34.47
C ARG A 369 -16.27 -12.43 -34.76
N ALA A 370 -16.21 -12.87 -36.02
CA ALA A 370 -15.40 -14.02 -36.43
C ALA A 370 -13.88 -13.76 -36.31
N ARG A 371 -13.40 -12.52 -36.47
CA ARG A 371 -11.99 -12.15 -36.23
C ARG A 371 -11.63 -12.22 -34.75
N LEU A 372 -12.54 -11.83 -33.86
CA LEU A 372 -12.32 -11.88 -32.41
C LEU A 372 -12.39 -13.30 -31.83
N GLU A 373 -12.98 -14.25 -32.56
CA GLU A 373 -13.25 -15.60 -32.07
C GLU A 373 -11.98 -16.40 -31.71
N GLY A 374 -10.90 -16.24 -32.48
CA GLY A 374 -9.59 -16.83 -32.17
C GLY A 374 -9.00 -16.24 -30.89
N PRO A 375 -8.67 -14.93 -30.89
CA PRO A 375 -8.17 -14.20 -29.72
C PRO A 375 -8.95 -14.46 -28.43
N ALA A 376 -10.28 -14.37 -28.48
CA ALA A 376 -11.12 -14.58 -27.31
C ALA A 376 -11.12 -16.03 -26.81
N ARG A 377 -10.96 -17.03 -27.70
CA ARG A 377 -10.84 -18.43 -27.31
C ARG A 377 -9.49 -18.70 -26.63
N ASP A 378 -8.41 -18.13 -27.17
CA ASP A 378 -7.08 -18.31 -26.60
C ASP A 378 -7.00 -17.63 -25.22
N LEU A 379 -7.54 -16.42 -25.08
CA LEU A 379 -7.66 -15.76 -23.78
C LEU A 379 -8.54 -16.57 -22.80
N ALA A 380 -9.67 -17.12 -23.26
CA ALA A 380 -10.51 -17.98 -22.42
C ALA A 380 -9.75 -19.22 -21.92
N ALA A 381 -8.88 -19.81 -22.75
CA ALA A 381 -8.07 -20.96 -22.39
C ALA A 381 -7.03 -20.60 -21.32
N ALA A 382 -6.36 -19.45 -21.44
CA ALA A 382 -5.46 -18.95 -20.41
C ALA A 382 -6.20 -18.73 -19.08
N VAL A 383 -7.38 -18.09 -19.13
CA VAL A 383 -8.23 -17.89 -17.94
C VAL A 383 -8.72 -19.22 -17.35
N ASP A 384 -9.03 -20.23 -18.17
CA ASP A 384 -9.44 -21.56 -17.70
C ASP A 384 -8.34 -22.25 -16.90
N ARG A 385 -7.06 -22.07 -17.27
CA ARG A 385 -5.93 -22.60 -16.51
C ARG A 385 -5.77 -21.90 -15.16
N LEU A 386 -5.89 -20.57 -15.15
CA LEU A 386 -5.95 -19.82 -13.89
C LEU A 386 -7.15 -20.26 -13.04
N ALA A 387 -8.30 -20.54 -13.66
CA ALA A 387 -9.49 -20.99 -12.96
C ALA A 387 -9.35 -22.40 -12.37
N ALA A 388 -8.49 -23.25 -12.94
CA ALA A 388 -8.18 -24.58 -12.40
C ALA A 388 -7.53 -24.52 -11.01
N THR A 389 -6.94 -23.38 -10.62
CA THR A 389 -6.43 -23.14 -9.26
C THR A 389 -7.54 -22.97 -8.21
N GLY A 390 -8.77 -22.66 -8.63
CA GLY A 390 -9.88 -22.27 -7.76
C GLY A 390 -9.80 -20.82 -7.24
N LEU A 391 -8.79 -20.06 -7.65
CA LEU A 391 -8.59 -18.65 -7.26
C LEU A 391 -9.19 -17.67 -8.27
N VAL A 392 -9.32 -18.11 -9.52
CA VAL A 392 -10.03 -17.41 -10.60
C VAL A 392 -11.27 -18.22 -10.95
N PHE A 393 -12.31 -17.57 -11.45
CA PHE A 393 -13.45 -18.23 -12.08
C PHE A 393 -13.59 -17.77 -13.53
N ARG A 394 -14.15 -18.65 -14.37
CA ARG A 394 -14.72 -18.29 -15.66
C ARG A 394 -16.07 -18.98 -15.84
N THR A 395 -17.07 -18.21 -16.26
CA THR A 395 -18.42 -18.69 -16.53
C THR A 395 -18.90 -18.06 -17.84
N GLY A 396 -18.83 -18.82 -18.92
CA GLY A 396 -19.10 -18.29 -20.26
C GLY A 396 -18.08 -17.22 -20.63
N ASP A 397 -18.55 -16.00 -20.89
CA ASP A 397 -17.70 -14.84 -21.22
C ASP A 397 -17.27 -14.05 -19.98
N ALA A 398 -17.86 -14.29 -18.82
CA ALA A 398 -17.50 -13.60 -17.58
C ALA A 398 -16.35 -14.33 -16.87
N PHE A 399 -15.35 -13.60 -16.38
CA PHE A 399 -14.29 -14.13 -15.51
C PHE A 399 -13.93 -13.16 -14.38
N GLY A 400 -13.27 -13.65 -13.34
CA GLY A 400 -12.83 -12.80 -12.24
C GLY A 400 -12.19 -13.58 -11.10
N LEU A 401 -11.95 -12.91 -9.97
CA LEU A 401 -11.37 -13.53 -8.77
C LEU A 401 -12.47 -14.17 -7.92
N THR A 402 -12.21 -15.37 -7.41
CA THR A 402 -13.01 -15.94 -6.31
C THR A 402 -12.70 -15.19 -5.01
N PRO A 403 -13.53 -15.29 -3.94
CA PRO A 403 -13.20 -14.69 -2.65
C PRO A 403 -11.85 -15.15 -2.09
N ARG A 404 -11.46 -16.41 -2.35
CA ARG A 404 -10.14 -16.95 -2.00
C ARG A 404 -9.04 -16.29 -2.84
N GLY A 405 -9.21 -16.17 -4.15
CA GLY A 405 -8.25 -15.48 -5.04
C GLY A 405 -8.11 -13.99 -4.76
N ALA A 406 -9.19 -13.30 -4.41
CA ALA A 406 -9.13 -11.92 -3.95
C ALA A 406 -8.29 -11.77 -2.67
N GLY A 407 -8.37 -12.74 -1.76
CA GLY A 407 -7.50 -12.82 -0.58
C GLY A 407 -6.02 -12.96 -0.96
N VAL A 408 -5.70 -13.82 -1.93
CA VAL A 408 -4.33 -14.06 -2.44
C VAL A 408 -3.76 -12.82 -3.12
N VAL A 409 -4.48 -12.22 -4.07
CA VAL A 409 -4.01 -11.02 -4.76
C VAL A 409 -3.82 -9.86 -3.78
N ARG A 410 -4.74 -9.69 -2.82
CA ARG A 410 -4.58 -8.70 -1.75
C ARG A 410 -3.30 -8.93 -0.94
N TYR A 411 -3.03 -10.18 -0.57
CA TYR A 411 -1.81 -10.56 0.14
C TYR A 411 -0.56 -10.20 -0.67
N LEU A 412 -0.50 -10.58 -1.94
CA LEU A 412 0.63 -10.29 -2.83
C LEU A 412 0.91 -8.79 -2.96
N LEU A 413 -0.14 -7.98 -3.15
CA LEU A 413 -0.04 -6.51 -3.15
C LEU A 413 0.50 -5.99 -1.81
N GLY A 414 -0.01 -6.52 -0.70
CA GLY A 414 0.42 -6.15 0.66
C GLY A 414 1.89 -6.44 0.95
N VAL A 415 2.42 -7.57 0.46
CA VAL A 415 3.84 -7.95 0.63
C VAL A 415 4.79 -6.95 -0.01
N ARG A 416 4.35 -6.22 -1.05
CA ARG A 416 5.10 -5.12 -1.69
C ARG A 416 4.73 -3.73 -1.17
N GLY A 417 3.96 -3.65 -0.09
CA GLY A 417 3.61 -2.40 0.55
C GLY A 417 2.58 -1.57 -0.22
N ILE A 418 1.96 -2.13 -1.26
CA ILE A 418 0.85 -1.47 -1.96
C ILE A 418 -0.32 -1.34 -1.00
N ALA A 419 -0.95 -0.17 -1.01
CA ALA A 419 -2.09 0.12 -0.16
C ALA A 419 -3.34 -0.71 -0.57
N ALA A 420 -3.44 -1.95 -0.05
CA ALA A 420 -4.56 -2.87 -0.30
C ALA A 420 -5.44 -3.08 0.96
N PRO A 421 -6.26 -2.09 1.35
CA PRO A 421 -7.07 -2.16 2.56
C PRO A 421 -8.17 -3.22 2.46
N ASP A 422 -8.55 -3.82 3.59
CA ASP A 422 -9.80 -4.58 3.68
C ASP A 422 -10.99 -3.66 3.97
N THR A 423 -12.19 -4.22 3.90
CA THR A 423 -13.43 -3.53 4.19
C THR A 423 -13.45 -2.93 5.61
N ALA A 424 -12.86 -3.59 6.61
CA ALA A 424 -12.84 -3.08 7.98
C ALA A 424 -11.96 -1.82 8.10
N ARG A 425 -10.79 -1.82 7.46
CA ARG A 425 -9.88 -0.68 7.39
C ARG A 425 -10.53 0.49 6.67
N VAL A 426 -11.16 0.27 5.52
CA VAL A 426 -11.89 1.34 4.80
C VAL A 426 -13.05 1.89 5.64
N ARG A 427 -13.80 1.03 6.35
CA ARG A 427 -14.85 1.47 7.27
C ARG A 427 -14.32 2.38 8.38
N SER A 428 -13.08 2.19 8.86
CA SER A 428 -12.47 3.07 9.87
C SER A 428 -11.97 4.41 9.34
N TRP A 429 -11.88 4.60 8.03
CA TRP A 429 -11.39 5.85 7.44
C TRP A 429 -12.33 7.03 7.72
N SER A 430 -11.74 8.22 7.81
CA SER A 430 -12.49 9.47 7.82
C SER A 430 -13.09 9.74 6.43
N ALA A 431 -14.12 10.58 6.37
CA ALA A 431 -14.74 10.95 5.09
C ALA A 431 -13.74 11.53 4.06
N PRO A 432 -12.80 12.43 4.43
CA PRO A 432 -11.78 12.91 3.49
C PRO A 432 -10.90 11.80 2.91
N VAL A 433 -10.50 10.82 3.74
CA VAL A 433 -9.61 9.73 3.30
C VAL A 433 -10.32 8.79 2.32
N VAL A 434 -11.58 8.40 2.61
CA VAL A 434 -12.33 7.52 1.69
C VAL A 434 -12.70 8.22 0.38
N VAL A 435 -12.99 9.53 0.41
CA VAL A 435 -13.26 10.32 -0.81
C VAL A 435 -12.02 10.45 -1.67
N ALA A 436 -10.85 10.76 -1.07
CA ALA A 436 -9.60 10.84 -1.81
C ALA A 436 -9.20 9.50 -2.45
N ALA A 437 -9.43 8.38 -1.74
CA ALA A 437 -9.21 7.06 -2.30
C ALA A 437 -10.18 6.72 -3.45
N ALA A 438 -11.47 7.02 -3.26
CA ALA A 438 -12.52 6.68 -4.22
C ALA A 438 -12.41 7.40 -5.56
N GLU A 439 -11.71 8.53 -5.62
CA GLU A 439 -11.44 9.26 -6.85
C GLU A 439 -10.69 8.39 -7.89
N GLY A 440 -9.74 7.58 -7.43
CA GLY A 440 -8.91 6.72 -8.29
C GLY A 440 -9.56 5.38 -8.63
N TRP A 441 -10.80 5.13 -8.22
CA TRP A 441 -11.50 3.86 -8.42
C TRP A 441 -12.53 3.95 -9.54
N PRO A 442 -12.85 2.83 -10.20
CA PRO A 442 -13.99 2.76 -11.10
C PRO A 442 -15.29 3.22 -10.44
N GLY A 443 -16.12 3.97 -11.15
CA GLY A 443 -17.31 4.62 -10.58
C GLY A 443 -18.28 3.67 -9.89
N CYS A 444 -18.49 2.46 -10.43
CA CYS A 444 -19.33 1.43 -9.82
C CYS A 444 -18.75 0.90 -8.49
N VAL A 445 -17.42 0.80 -8.39
CA VAL A 445 -16.71 0.37 -7.19
C VAL A 445 -16.72 1.48 -6.15
N ALA A 446 -16.45 2.72 -6.56
CA ALA A 446 -16.56 3.89 -5.70
C ALA A 446 -17.97 4.01 -5.10
N ALA A 447 -19.02 3.86 -5.92
CA ALA A 447 -20.41 3.87 -5.45
C ALA A 447 -20.66 2.81 -4.36
N ARG A 448 -20.25 1.55 -4.63
CA ARG A 448 -20.39 0.44 -3.68
C ARG A 448 -19.67 0.74 -2.36
N VAL A 449 -18.40 1.12 -2.43
CA VAL A 449 -17.57 1.32 -1.22
C VAL A 449 -18.05 2.52 -0.40
N LEU A 450 -18.46 3.62 -1.05
CA LEU A 450 -19.03 4.77 -0.36
C LEU A 450 -20.38 4.43 0.31
N ALA A 451 -21.22 3.62 -0.36
CA ALA A 451 -22.47 3.11 0.23
C ALA A 451 -22.19 2.20 1.45
N GLU A 452 -21.22 1.29 1.36
CA GLU A 452 -20.82 0.44 2.49
C GLU A 452 -20.24 1.27 3.66
N TRP A 453 -19.50 2.34 3.37
CA TRP A 453 -18.94 3.25 4.38
C TRP A 453 -20.03 4.03 5.13
N LEU A 454 -21.07 4.48 4.41
CA LEU A 454 -22.26 5.13 4.98
C LEU A 454 -23.09 4.14 5.81
N HIS A 455 -23.30 2.94 5.29
CA HIS A 455 -24.06 1.89 5.96
C HIS A 455 -23.41 1.47 7.28
N ALA A 456 -22.08 1.34 7.30
CA ALA A 456 -21.33 1.06 8.53
C ALA A 456 -21.46 2.15 9.61
N ARG A 457 -21.91 3.35 9.24
CA ARG A 457 -22.21 4.49 10.13
C ARG A 457 -23.71 4.70 10.35
N GLY A 458 -24.52 3.72 9.96
CA GLY A 458 -25.97 3.71 10.15
C GLY A 458 -26.74 4.66 9.24
N ASP A 459 -26.15 5.08 8.11
CA ASP A 459 -26.80 5.94 7.10
C ASP A 459 -27.39 7.24 7.69
N THR A 460 -26.78 7.74 8.76
CA THR A 460 -27.26 8.90 9.51
C THR A 460 -27.05 10.21 8.76
N ALA A 461 -27.87 11.22 9.07
CA ALA A 461 -27.70 12.58 8.52
C ALA A 461 -26.29 13.15 8.78
N ASP A 462 -25.69 12.82 9.92
CA ASP A 462 -24.34 13.24 10.28
C ASP A 462 -23.29 12.56 9.40
N ALA A 463 -23.41 11.26 9.13
CA ALA A 463 -22.49 10.54 8.24
C ALA A 463 -22.55 11.07 6.80
N TRP A 464 -23.75 11.30 6.29
CA TRP A 464 -23.96 11.93 4.98
C TRP A 464 -23.42 13.36 4.94
N SER A 465 -23.61 14.15 6.00
CA SER A 465 -23.07 15.51 6.09
C SER A 465 -21.54 15.53 6.10
N GLN A 466 -20.90 14.56 6.76
CA GLN A 466 -19.44 14.42 6.73
C GLN A 466 -18.93 14.06 5.33
N LEU A 467 -19.61 13.15 4.63
CA LEU A 467 -19.25 12.76 3.27
C LEU A 467 -19.41 13.95 2.29
N PHE A 468 -20.53 14.66 2.38
CA PHE A 468 -20.79 15.86 1.59
C PHE A 468 -19.77 16.97 1.89
N ALA A 469 -19.41 17.19 3.15
CA ALA A 469 -18.36 18.13 3.52
C ALA A 469 -17.01 17.73 2.91
N ALA A 470 -16.64 16.44 2.92
CA ALA A 470 -15.41 15.96 2.30
C ALA A 470 -15.39 16.21 0.78
N LEU A 471 -16.47 15.90 0.07
CA LEU A 471 -16.62 16.22 -1.36
C LEU A 471 -16.53 17.74 -1.63
N GLY A 472 -17.01 18.57 -0.70
CA GLY A 472 -16.94 20.03 -0.78
C GLY A 472 -15.56 20.63 -0.47
N THR A 473 -14.64 19.89 0.14
CA THR A 473 -13.29 20.37 0.51
C THR A 473 -12.29 20.38 -0.65
N VAL A 474 -12.66 19.79 -1.77
CA VAL A 474 -11.81 19.68 -2.96
C VAL A 474 -11.53 21.07 -3.50
N HIS A 475 -10.26 21.48 -3.45
CA HIS A 475 -9.88 22.82 -3.86
C HIS A 475 -10.04 22.94 -5.37
N ALA A 476 -10.98 23.78 -5.78
CA ALA A 476 -11.12 24.31 -7.12
C ALA A 476 -9.76 24.74 -7.72
N GLY A 477 -9.29 24.06 -8.76
CA GLY A 477 -8.09 24.43 -9.50
C GLY A 477 -6.96 23.38 -9.57
N THR A 478 -7.14 22.19 -8.99
CA THR A 478 -6.28 21.01 -9.28
C THR A 478 -6.86 20.20 -10.45
N SER A 479 -6.04 19.36 -11.09
CA SER A 479 -6.48 18.45 -12.17
C SER A 479 -7.57 17.47 -11.74
N ASP A 480 -7.59 17.19 -10.44
CA ASP A 480 -8.30 16.09 -9.78
C ASP A 480 -9.69 16.55 -9.30
N ALA A 481 -9.90 17.86 -9.24
CA ALA A 481 -11.10 18.46 -8.68
C ALA A 481 -12.39 18.02 -9.38
N ALA A 482 -12.34 17.81 -10.70
CA ALA A 482 -13.49 17.33 -11.46
C ALA A 482 -13.81 15.85 -11.20
N ALA A 483 -12.79 15.01 -10.99
CA ALA A 483 -12.97 13.59 -10.73
C ALA A 483 -13.65 13.37 -9.36
N VAL A 484 -13.20 14.08 -8.31
CA VAL A 484 -13.83 13.98 -7.00
C VAL A 484 -15.27 14.49 -7.01
N ARG A 485 -15.57 15.59 -7.74
CA ARG A 485 -16.97 16.04 -7.90
C ARG A 485 -17.84 15.01 -8.63
N GLY A 486 -17.26 14.29 -9.59
CA GLY A 486 -17.89 13.18 -10.29
C GLY A 486 -18.39 12.08 -9.35
N LEU A 487 -17.78 11.91 -8.16
CA LEU A 487 -18.26 10.95 -7.15
C LEU A 487 -19.67 11.26 -6.67
N PHE A 488 -20.14 12.52 -6.70
CA PHE A 488 -21.52 12.83 -6.33
C PHE A 488 -22.52 12.14 -7.27
N ALA A 489 -22.19 12.01 -8.56
CA ALA A 489 -23.06 11.38 -9.54
C ALA A 489 -23.21 9.86 -9.34
N VAL A 490 -22.26 9.23 -8.64
CA VAL A 490 -22.30 7.77 -8.36
C VAL A 490 -22.95 7.44 -7.01
N LEU A 491 -23.20 8.42 -6.15
CA LEU A 491 -23.90 8.23 -4.88
C LEU A 491 -25.40 8.02 -5.09
N ASP A 492 -25.99 7.08 -4.33
CA ASP A 492 -27.46 6.94 -4.25
C ASP A 492 -28.07 8.05 -3.39
N THR A 493 -28.19 9.24 -3.98
CA THR A 493 -28.77 10.42 -3.30
C THR A 493 -30.27 10.29 -3.01
N ALA A 494 -30.95 9.26 -3.54
CA ALA A 494 -32.33 8.96 -3.16
C ALA A 494 -32.42 8.42 -1.73
N SER A 495 -31.40 7.68 -1.30
CA SER A 495 -31.28 7.15 0.07
C SER A 495 -30.82 8.20 1.11
N ALA A 496 -30.24 9.32 0.67
CA ALA A 496 -29.71 10.34 1.56
C ALA A 496 -30.80 11.01 2.44
N PRO A 497 -30.56 11.26 3.74
CA PRO A 497 -31.47 12.05 4.58
C PRO A 497 -31.69 13.46 4.02
N PRO A 498 -32.96 13.93 3.86
CA PRO A 498 -33.25 15.25 3.30
C PRO A 498 -32.55 16.40 4.04
N GLU A 499 -32.38 16.31 5.35
CA GLU A 499 -31.68 17.29 6.18
C GLU A 499 -30.19 17.44 5.83
N ALA A 500 -29.51 16.34 5.47
CA ALA A 500 -28.11 16.39 5.05
C ALA A 500 -27.98 17.12 3.70
N LEU A 501 -28.87 16.82 2.75
CA LEU A 501 -28.93 17.52 1.45
C LEU A 501 -29.27 19.01 1.62
N ARG A 502 -30.21 19.35 2.51
CA ARG A 502 -30.54 20.76 2.81
C ARG A 502 -29.35 21.49 3.45
N GLY A 503 -28.59 20.81 4.32
CA GLY A 503 -27.34 21.32 4.89
C GLY A 503 -26.29 21.64 3.82
N ALA A 504 -26.20 20.81 2.78
CA ALA A 504 -25.26 20.95 1.68
C ALA A 504 -25.62 22.04 0.65
N LEU A 505 -26.85 22.61 0.66
CA LEU A 505 -27.28 23.60 -0.35
C LEU A 505 -26.37 24.83 -0.43
N ARG A 506 -25.78 25.24 0.69
CA ARG A 506 -24.89 26.41 0.77
C ARG A 506 -23.43 26.10 0.41
N ASP A 507 -23.11 24.84 0.17
CA ASP A 507 -21.76 24.43 -0.19
C ASP A 507 -21.38 24.99 -1.57
N PRO A 508 -20.19 25.60 -1.72
CA PRO A 508 -19.77 26.25 -2.96
C PRO A 508 -19.40 25.27 -4.09
N VAL A 509 -19.31 23.98 -3.81
CA VAL A 509 -18.94 22.92 -4.76
C VAL A 509 -20.16 22.04 -5.06
N ILE A 510 -20.73 21.41 -4.03
CA ILE A 510 -21.78 20.38 -4.21
C ILE A 510 -23.21 20.92 -4.07
N GLY A 511 -23.41 22.18 -3.68
CA GLY A 511 -24.75 22.70 -3.36
C GLY A 511 -25.78 22.59 -4.50
N ALA A 512 -25.33 22.72 -5.75
CA ALA A 512 -26.19 22.55 -6.92
C ALA A 512 -26.59 21.09 -7.17
N TYR A 513 -25.69 20.16 -6.87
CA TYR A 513 -25.98 18.72 -6.92
C TYR A 513 -26.99 18.32 -5.85
N ALA A 514 -26.83 18.82 -4.61
CA ALA A 514 -27.79 18.61 -3.54
C ALA A 514 -29.19 19.18 -3.86
N HIS A 515 -29.24 20.36 -4.50
CA HIS A 515 -30.49 20.95 -4.99
C HIS A 515 -31.16 20.04 -6.03
N GLN A 516 -30.39 19.53 -6.99
CA GLN A 516 -30.92 18.64 -8.03
C GLN A 516 -31.44 17.32 -7.43
N ALA A 517 -30.75 16.75 -6.44
CA ALA A 517 -31.20 15.55 -5.72
C ALA A 517 -32.52 15.78 -4.96
N LEU A 518 -32.66 16.90 -4.23
CA LEU A 518 -33.91 17.28 -3.56
C LEU A 518 -35.04 17.47 -4.58
N ARG A 519 -34.77 18.16 -5.69
CA ARG A 519 -35.75 18.39 -6.76
C ARG A 519 -36.23 17.09 -7.39
N ALA A 520 -35.33 16.15 -7.68
CA ALA A 520 -35.68 14.84 -8.24
C ALA A 520 -36.62 14.03 -7.33
N ARG A 521 -36.54 14.27 -6.02
CA ARG A 521 -37.39 13.64 -4.99
C ARG A 521 -38.71 14.37 -4.72
N GLY A 522 -38.93 15.54 -5.33
CA GLY A 522 -40.05 16.41 -5.02
C GLY A 522 -39.95 17.10 -3.66
N GLU A 523 -38.76 17.13 -3.05
CA GLU A 523 -38.50 17.81 -1.78
C GLU A 523 -38.34 19.33 -2.00
N PRO A 524 -38.83 20.17 -1.07
CA PRO A 524 -38.71 21.61 -1.19
C PRO A 524 -37.23 22.04 -1.09
N SER A 525 -36.78 22.78 -2.10
CA SER A 525 -35.46 23.42 -2.14
C SER A 525 -35.53 24.72 -2.93
N ASP A 526 -34.86 25.76 -2.44
CA ASP A 526 -34.83 27.07 -3.08
C ASP A 526 -33.46 27.30 -3.73
N LEU A 527 -33.45 27.57 -5.04
CA LEU A 527 -32.23 27.84 -5.81
C LEU A 527 -31.47 29.07 -5.27
N ILE A 528 -32.14 29.99 -4.56
CA ILE A 528 -31.50 31.15 -3.90
C ILE A 528 -30.46 30.71 -2.86
N GLN A 529 -30.62 29.52 -2.27
CA GLN A 529 -29.66 29.00 -1.27
C GLN A 529 -28.38 28.47 -1.91
N VAL A 530 -28.40 28.19 -3.22
CA VAL A 530 -27.27 27.61 -3.95
C VAL A 530 -26.35 28.71 -4.49
N GLY A 531 -25.09 28.65 -4.07
CA GLY A 531 -24.07 29.60 -4.52
C GLY A 531 -23.82 29.57 -6.03
N ILE A 532 -23.41 30.70 -6.59
CA ILE A 532 -23.08 30.84 -8.03
C ILE A 532 -21.98 29.85 -8.45
N SER A 533 -20.98 29.63 -7.57
CA SER A 533 -19.89 28.67 -7.80
C SER A 533 -20.42 27.26 -8.05
N ALA A 534 -21.21 26.70 -7.12
CA ALA A 534 -21.75 25.35 -7.23
C ALA A 534 -22.62 25.18 -8.48
N ARG A 535 -23.40 26.21 -8.82
CA ARG A 535 -24.21 26.22 -10.05
C ARG A 535 -23.34 26.18 -11.30
N ALA A 536 -22.24 26.91 -11.32
CA ALA A 536 -21.33 26.96 -12.46
C ALA A 536 -20.61 25.62 -12.64
N LEU A 537 -20.17 25.01 -11.53
CA LEU A 537 -19.56 23.68 -11.52
C LEU A 537 -20.51 22.60 -12.01
N PHE A 538 -21.76 22.58 -11.52
CA PHE A 538 -22.77 21.62 -11.97
C PHE A 538 -23.03 21.72 -13.48
N VAL A 539 -23.06 22.93 -14.04
CA VAL A 539 -23.17 23.10 -15.49
C VAL A 539 -21.90 22.64 -16.20
N LEU A 540 -20.72 23.00 -15.69
CA LEU A 540 -19.42 22.64 -16.28
C LEU A 540 -19.24 21.12 -16.38
N ASP A 541 -19.56 20.42 -15.30
CA ASP A 541 -19.44 18.96 -15.20
C ASP A 541 -20.52 18.23 -16.05
N ALA A 542 -21.67 18.86 -16.30
CA ALA A 542 -22.73 18.32 -17.16
C ALA A 542 -22.48 18.52 -18.66
N LEU A 543 -21.45 19.28 -19.06
CA LEU A 543 -21.11 19.44 -20.47
C LEU A 543 -20.56 18.14 -21.05
N PRO A 544 -20.95 17.76 -22.28
CA PRO A 544 -20.44 16.56 -22.94
C PRO A 544 -18.91 16.49 -22.92
N ALA A 545 -18.41 15.32 -22.51
CA ALA A 545 -17.00 15.06 -22.19
C ALA A 545 -16.02 15.36 -23.35
N LYS A 546 -14.73 15.35 -23.00
CA LYS A 546 -13.55 15.71 -23.82
C LYS A 546 -13.53 15.16 -25.26
N LYS A 547 -14.04 13.94 -25.50
CA LYS A 547 -13.94 13.21 -26.77
C LYS A 547 -15.20 13.25 -27.66
N GLY A 548 -16.31 13.83 -27.19
CA GLY A 548 -17.54 13.97 -27.99
C GLY A 548 -17.47 15.09 -29.04
N PRO A 549 -18.39 15.12 -30.02
CA PRO A 549 -18.43 16.17 -31.04
C PRO A 549 -18.49 17.57 -30.39
N LEU A 550 -17.61 18.47 -30.82
CA LEU A 550 -17.55 19.85 -30.30
C LEU A 550 -18.89 20.59 -30.48
N GLU A 551 -19.66 20.22 -31.50
CA GLU A 551 -20.99 20.75 -31.80
C GLU A 551 -22.00 20.44 -30.68
N SER A 552 -22.01 19.19 -30.19
CA SER A 552 -22.87 18.77 -29.07
C SER A 552 -22.51 19.51 -27.78
N ARG A 553 -21.20 19.68 -27.52
CA ARG A 553 -20.72 20.44 -26.36
C ARG A 553 -21.10 21.92 -26.46
N ARG A 554 -20.98 22.53 -27.64
CA ARG A 554 -21.40 23.91 -27.89
C ARG A 554 -22.90 24.08 -27.70
N ALA A 555 -23.73 23.21 -28.26
CA ALA A 555 -25.18 23.28 -28.10
C ALA A 555 -25.61 23.16 -26.62
N ALA A 556 -24.98 22.26 -25.85
CA ALA A 556 -25.21 22.13 -24.42
C ALA A 556 -24.81 23.40 -23.66
N PHE A 557 -23.65 23.98 -23.99
CA PHE A 557 -23.20 25.25 -23.41
C PHE A 557 -24.16 26.41 -23.71
N ASP A 558 -24.57 26.57 -24.97
CA ASP A 558 -25.46 27.67 -25.39
C ASP A 558 -26.83 27.57 -24.70
N THR A 559 -27.34 26.34 -24.53
CA THR A 559 -28.57 26.06 -23.76
C THR A 559 -28.40 26.51 -22.31
N ALA A 560 -27.32 26.12 -21.64
CA ALA A 560 -27.06 26.52 -20.26
C ALA A 560 -26.85 28.04 -20.11
N ALA A 561 -26.13 28.66 -21.06
CA ALA A 561 -25.88 30.09 -21.09
C ALA A 561 -27.15 30.91 -21.25
N SER A 562 -28.13 30.43 -22.03
CA SER A 562 -29.42 31.10 -22.21
C SER A 562 -30.25 31.18 -20.92
N ALA A 563 -30.09 30.19 -20.03
CA ALA A 563 -30.76 30.12 -18.73
C ALA A 563 -29.93 30.78 -17.60
N TRP A 564 -28.70 31.20 -17.88
CA TRP A 564 -27.80 31.75 -16.87
C TRP A 564 -28.02 33.26 -16.64
N PRO A 565 -28.10 33.73 -15.38
CA PRO A 565 -28.18 35.16 -15.09
C PRO A 565 -26.96 35.92 -15.63
N GLY A 566 -27.20 36.86 -16.56
CA GLY A 566 -26.14 37.61 -17.24
C GLY A 566 -25.53 36.94 -18.47
N GLY A 567 -26.12 35.82 -18.94
CA GLY A 567 -25.79 35.18 -20.21
C GLY A 567 -24.43 34.47 -20.25
N SER A 568 -23.95 34.20 -21.48
CA SER A 568 -22.75 33.40 -21.74
C SER A 568 -21.48 33.94 -21.07
N ALA A 569 -21.20 35.24 -21.17
CA ALA A 569 -20.01 35.84 -20.57
C ALA A 569 -20.01 35.72 -19.03
N ALA A 570 -21.18 35.85 -18.39
CA ALA A 570 -21.32 35.66 -16.95
C ALA A 570 -21.12 34.20 -16.54
N LEU A 571 -21.61 33.25 -17.35
CA LEU A 571 -21.41 31.82 -17.13
C LEU A 571 -19.93 31.42 -17.23
N VAL A 572 -19.22 31.87 -18.28
CA VAL A 572 -17.78 31.60 -18.44
C VAL A 572 -16.97 32.16 -17.29
N ARG A 573 -17.24 33.40 -16.85
CA ARG A 573 -16.57 33.99 -15.69
C ARG A 573 -16.83 33.20 -14.41
N ALA A 574 -18.06 32.76 -14.18
CA ALA A 574 -18.40 31.95 -13.03
C ALA A 574 -17.71 30.57 -13.06
N MET A 575 -17.67 29.90 -14.20
CA MET A 575 -16.96 28.62 -14.38
C MET A 575 -15.46 28.76 -14.13
N ARG A 576 -14.82 29.79 -14.71
CA ARG A 576 -13.38 30.04 -14.51
C ARG A 576 -13.03 30.40 -13.07
N ALA A 577 -13.91 31.13 -12.39
CA ALA A 577 -13.73 31.46 -10.98
C ALA A 577 -13.91 30.23 -10.07
N ALA A 578 -14.78 29.31 -10.47
CA ALA A 578 -15.10 28.11 -9.70
C ALA A 578 -14.16 26.93 -9.98
N ASP A 579 -13.63 26.77 -11.19
CA ASP A 579 -12.60 25.78 -11.55
C ASP A 579 -11.89 26.21 -12.83
N ARG A 580 -10.74 26.87 -12.67
CA ARG A 580 -9.99 27.40 -13.81
C ARG A 580 -9.48 26.30 -14.73
N HIS A 581 -8.96 25.20 -14.17
CA HIS A 581 -8.32 24.15 -14.93
C HIS A 581 -9.35 23.42 -15.79
N GLU A 582 -10.47 23.01 -15.18
CA GLU A 582 -11.54 22.32 -15.88
C GLU A 582 -12.23 23.22 -16.91
N ALA A 583 -12.45 24.50 -16.59
CA ALA A 583 -12.99 25.46 -17.55
C ALA A 583 -12.06 25.65 -18.75
N GLU A 584 -10.74 25.74 -18.53
CA GLU A 584 -9.76 25.83 -19.63
C GLU A 584 -9.81 24.58 -20.53
N ARG A 585 -9.89 23.41 -19.91
CA ARG A 585 -9.95 22.10 -20.55
C ARG A 585 -11.22 21.89 -21.39
N VAL A 586 -12.39 22.25 -20.87
CA VAL A 586 -13.69 22.00 -21.50
C VAL A 586 -14.07 23.09 -22.50
N LEU A 587 -13.83 24.36 -22.14
CA LEU A 587 -14.26 25.53 -22.92
C LEU A 587 -13.20 26.02 -23.90
N GLY A 588 -11.92 25.70 -23.68
CA GLY A 588 -10.81 26.09 -24.55
C GLY A 588 -11.01 25.67 -26.00
N PRO A 589 -11.32 24.38 -26.27
CA PRO A 589 -11.62 23.91 -27.63
C PRO A 589 -12.80 24.63 -28.31
N LEU A 590 -13.70 25.27 -27.54
CA LEU A 590 -14.85 26.01 -28.07
C LEU A 590 -14.54 27.49 -28.38
N GLY A 591 -13.31 27.96 -28.10
CA GLY A 591 -12.92 29.36 -28.28
C GLY A 591 -13.63 30.35 -27.33
N LEU A 592 -14.29 29.84 -26.28
CA LEU A 592 -15.12 30.64 -25.36
C LEU A 592 -14.31 31.42 -24.31
N LEU A 593 -13.04 31.07 -24.12
CA LEU A 593 -12.18 31.69 -23.11
C LEU A 593 -11.61 33.05 -23.55
N GLN A 594 -11.65 33.34 -24.86
CA GLN A 594 -11.14 34.61 -25.43
C GLN A 594 -12.21 35.71 -25.49
N SER A 595 -13.48 35.37 -25.23
CA SER A 595 -14.65 36.24 -25.41
C SER A 595 -15.33 36.67 -24.10
N ALA A 596 -14.74 36.34 -22.93
CA ALA A 596 -15.34 36.53 -21.60
C ALA A 596 -14.52 37.41 -20.64
#